data_AF-A0A2A5JTI8-F1
#
_entry.id   AF-A0A2A5JTI8-F1
#
_cell.length_a   1.000
_cell.length_b   1.000
_cell.length_c   1.000
_cell.angle_alpha   90.00
_cell.angle_beta   90.00
_cell.angle_gamma   90.00
#
_symmetry.space_group_name_H-M   'P 1'
#
loop_
_entity.id
_entity.type
_entity.pdbx_description
1 polymer ?
#
loop_
_entity_poly.entity_id
_entity_poly.type
_entity_poly.pdbx_seq_one_letter_code
_entity_poly.pdbx_strand_id
1 'polypeptide(L)'
;MLSVFFISLLVVAITLIYCTNKHQRLLSRALPKSAKVGGYILLFIAFLCAVQAFVGAAIVFSWLLGVMVLTALIPITILILFRKSQ
;
A
#
# COMPACT_ATOMS: atom_id res chain seq x y z
N MET A 1 1.29 19.59 -3.03
CA MET A 1 1.34 18.67 -4.19
C MET A 1 2.13 17.40 -3.87
N LEU A 2 3.35 17.51 -3.34
CA LEU A 2 4.22 16.37 -3.04
C LEU A 2 3.60 15.36 -2.05
N SER A 3 2.91 15.84 -1.02
CA SER A 3 2.20 14.99 -0.05
C SER A 3 1.05 14.18 -0.65
N VAL A 4 0.35 14.72 -1.64
CA VAL A 4 -0.71 13.99 -2.37
C VAL A 4 -0.07 12.87 -3.20
N PHE A 5 1.04 13.19 -3.88
CA PHE A 5 1.81 12.23 -4.66
C PHE A 5 2.34 11.08 -3.79
N PHE A 6 2.85 11.40 -2.60
CA PHE A 6 3.26 10.43 -1.59
C PHE A 6 2.12 9.47 -1.20
N ILE A 7 0.94 10.01 -0.89
CA ILE A 7 -0.24 9.21 -0.52
C ILE A 7 -0.67 8.31 -1.69
N SER A 8 -0.77 8.86 -2.90
CA SER A 8 -1.14 8.09 -4.09
C SER A 8 -0.15 6.95 -4.36
N LEU A 9 1.15 7.20 -4.24
CA LEU A 9 2.18 6.17 -4.38
C LEU A 9 2.05 5.08 -3.32
N LEU A 10 1.81 5.46 -2.06
CA LEU A 10 1.59 4.50 -0.97
C LEU A 10 0.38 3.60 -1.24
N VAL A 11 -0.75 4.18 -1.65
CA VAL A 11 -1.98 3.44 -1.97
C VAL A 11 -1.71 2.43 -3.08
N VAL A 12 -1.08 2.86 -4.19
CA VAL A 12 -0.81 1.97 -5.32
C VAL A 12 0.22 0.90 -4.95
N ALA A 13 1.31 1.26 -4.27
CA ALA A 13 2.35 0.32 -3.83
C ALA A 13 1.75 -0.79 -2.97
N ILE A 14 0.99 -0.42 -1.94
CA ILE A 14 0.44 -1.36 -0.97
C ILE A 14 -0.68 -2.18 -1.59
N THR A 15 -1.52 -1.57 -2.41
CA THR A 15 -2.53 -2.32 -3.18
C THR A 15 -1.87 -3.35 -4.08
N LEU A 16 -0.79 -3.00 -4.79
CA LEU A 16 -0.10 -3.92 -5.68
C LEU A 16 0.59 -5.07 -4.91
N ILE A 17 1.30 -4.76 -3.83
CA ILE A 17 1.94 -5.77 -2.96
C ILE A 17 0.89 -6.71 -2.39
N TYR A 18 -0.20 -6.14 -1.86
CA TYR A 18 -1.32 -6.91 -1.35
C TYR A 18 -1.93 -7.79 -2.44
N CYS A 19 -2.11 -7.23 -3.63
CA CYS A 19 -2.69 -7.92 -4.76
C CYS A 19 -1.86 -9.08 -5.31
N THR A 20 -0.55 -9.06 -5.06
CA THR A 20 0.35 -10.17 -5.39
C THR A 20 0.52 -11.23 -4.31
N ASN A 21 0.07 -11.02 -3.07
CA ASN A 21 0.21 -12.02 -2.02
C ASN A 21 -0.95 -13.03 -2.04
N LYS A 22 -0.62 -14.33 -1.90
CA LYS A 22 -1.49 -15.51 -2.11
C LYS A 22 -2.80 -15.54 -1.30
N HIS A 23 -2.97 -14.72 -0.26
CA HIS A 23 -4.20 -14.62 0.55
C HIS A 23 -5.33 -13.78 -0.11
N GLN A 24 -5.13 -13.40 -1.36
CA GLN A 24 -6.08 -12.69 -2.20
C GLN A 24 -7.34 -13.50 -2.51
N ARG A 25 -8.38 -13.29 -1.70
CA ARG A 25 -9.76 -13.67 -2.05
C ARG A 25 -10.45 -12.64 -2.98
N LEU A 26 -9.79 -11.49 -3.23
CA LEU A 26 -10.31 -10.36 -4.03
C LEU A 26 -10.13 -10.54 -5.55
N LEU A 27 -9.02 -11.13 -5.98
CA LEU A 27 -8.76 -11.39 -7.39
C LEU A 27 -8.95 -12.88 -7.68
N SER A 28 -9.68 -13.20 -8.74
CA SER A 28 -9.88 -14.57 -9.22
C SER A 28 -8.58 -15.24 -9.69
N ARG A 29 -7.54 -14.45 -9.98
CA ARG A 29 -6.22 -14.92 -10.42
C ARG A 29 -5.11 -14.11 -9.75
N ALA A 30 -4.12 -14.79 -9.18
CA ALA A 30 -2.96 -14.15 -8.59
C ALA A 30 -2.15 -13.37 -9.64
N LEU A 31 -1.74 -12.14 -9.29
CA LEU A 31 -0.81 -11.34 -10.09
C LEU A 31 0.59 -11.97 -10.14
N PRO A 32 1.37 -11.72 -11.21
CA PRO A 32 2.73 -12.25 -11.32
C PRO A 32 3.64 -11.70 -10.23
N LYS A 33 4.64 -12.49 -9.81
CA LYS A 33 5.62 -12.08 -8.79
C LYS A 33 6.36 -10.77 -9.15
N SER A 34 6.50 -10.48 -10.44
CA SER A 34 7.08 -9.22 -10.94
C SER A 34 6.29 -7.98 -10.50
N ALA A 35 4.96 -8.08 -10.37
CA ALA A 35 4.13 -6.99 -9.87
C ALA A 35 4.42 -6.68 -8.38
N LYS A 36 4.85 -7.70 -7.61
CA LYS A 36 5.22 -7.52 -6.19
C LYS A 36 6.49 -6.69 -6.09
N VAL A 37 7.45 -6.96 -6.96
CA VAL A 37 8.68 -6.16 -7.10
C VAL A 37 8.35 -4.73 -7.46
N GLY A 38 7.45 -4.52 -8.43
CA GLY A 38 6.94 -3.19 -8.78
C GLY A 38 6.37 -2.45 -7.56
N GLY A 39 5.58 -3.14 -6.73
CA GLY A 39 5.01 -2.56 -5.52
C GLY A 39 6.07 -2.13 -4.50
N TYR A 40 7.13 -2.91 -4.30
CA TYR A 40 8.26 -2.51 -3.44
C TYR A 40 9.04 -1.33 -4.01
N ILE A 41 9.22 -1.27 -5.33
CA ILE A 41 9.86 -0.11 -5.99
C ILE A 41 9.02 1.15 -5.74
N LEU A 42 7.69 1.10 -5.94
CA LEU A 42 6.83 2.24 -5.63
C LEU A 42 6.88 2.63 -4.15
N LEU A 43 6.97 1.66 -3.23
CA LEU A 43 7.10 1.91 -1.80
C LEU A 43 8.39 2.67 -1.47
N PHE A 44 9.50 2.31 -2.12
CA PHE A 44 10.77 2.99 -2.00
C PHE A 44 10.70 4.43 -2.57
N ILE A 45 10.08 4.60 -3.74
CA ILE A 45 9.86 5.95 -4.31
C ILE A 45 8.99 6.80 -3.39
N ALA A 46 7.96 6.23 -2.76
CA ALA A 46 7.14 6.92 -1.77
C ALA A 46 7.98 7.37 -0.56
N PHE A 47 8.92 6.53 -0.09
CA PHE A 47 9.84 6.91 0.98
C PHE A 47 10.73 8.11 0.58
N LEU A 48 11.29 8.10 -0.63
CA LEU A 48 12.05 9.24 -1.15
C LEU A 48 11.18 10.51 -1.24
N CYS A 49 9.90 10.35 -1.60
CA CYS A 49 8.94 11.45 -1.60
C CYS A 49 8.69 11.99 -0.18
N ALA A 50 8.61 11.11 0.82
CA ALA A 50 8.48 11.50 2.23
C ALA A 50 9.69 12.29 2.73
N VAL A 51 10.91 11.90 2.32
CA VAL A 51 12.15 12.63 2.66
C VAL A 51 12.12 14.06 2.16
N GLN A 52 11.47 14.32 1.01
CA GLN A 52 11.33 15.68 0.47
C GLN A 52 10.11 16.43 1.02
N ALA A 53 9.09 15.73 1.52
CA ALA A 53 7.86 16.32 2.03
C ALA A 53 7.92 16.66 3.53
N PHE A 54 8.74 15.95 4.30
CA PHE A 54 8.77 16.04 5.77
C PHE A 54 10.20 16.19 6.28
N VAL A 55 10.36 16.60 7.55
CA VAL A 55 11.67 16.84 8.16
C VAL A 55 11.86 15.98 9.41
N GLY A 56 13.07 15.44 9.57
CA GLY A 56 13.47 14.68 10.76
C GLY A 56 12.67 13.40 10.96
N ALA A 57 12.23 13.15 12.20
CA ALA A 57 11.50 11.93 12.57
C ALA A 57 10.14 11.78 11.86
N ALA A 58 9.55 12.88 11.36
CA ALA A 58 8.27 12.86 10.67
C ALA A 58 8.32 12.07 9.35
N ILE A 59 9.49 11.95 8.72
CA ILE A 59 9.68 11.16 7.49
C ILE A 59 9.36 9.68 7.76
N VAL A 60 10.04 9.10 8.74
CA VAL A 60 9.88 7.68 9.08
C VAL A 60 8.49 7.43 9.65
N PHE A 61 7.99 8.34 10.49
CA PHE A 61 6.67 8.20 11.11
C PHE A 61 5.53 8.23 10.08
N SER A 62 5.53 9.21 9.17
CA SER A 62 4.51 9.30 8.12
C SER A 62 4.54 8.11 7.16
N TRP A 63 5.73 7.63 6.81
CA TRP A 63 5.89 6.46 5.97
C TRP A 63 5.39 5.18 6.65
N LEU A 64 5.80 4.92 7.90
CA LEU A 64 5.34 3.76 8.66
C LEU A 64 3.83 3.80 8.92
N LEU A 65 3.31 4.96 9.32
CA LEU A 65 1.88 5.14 9.58
C LEU A 65 1.07 4.92 8.31
N GLY A 66 1.52 5.45 7.17
CA GLY A 66 0.91 5.20 5.87
C GLY A 66 0.87 3.71 5.50
N VAL A 67 1.99 3.00 5.71
CA VAL A 67 2.06 1.55 5.51
C VAL A 67 1.09 0.80 6.42
N MET A 68 1.08 1.12 7.71
CA MET A 68 0.21 0.47 8.70
C MET A 68 -1.27 0.68 8.40
N VAL A 69 -1.70 1.92 8.15
CA VAL A 69 -3.10 2.24 7.89
C VAL A 69 -3.60 1.54 6.63
N LEU A 70 -2.83 1.61 5.54
CA LEU A 70 -3.23 1.00 4.27
C LEU A 70 -3.24 -0.53 4.35
N THR A 71 -2.25 -1.14 5.01
CA THR A 71 -2.24 -2.60 5.22
C THR A 71 -3.32 -3.08 6.17
N ALA A 72 -3.76 -2.27 7.14
CA ALA A 72 -4.86 -2.58 8.05
C ALA A 72 -6.25 -2.40 7.38
N LEU A 73 -6.41 -1.39 6.53
CA LEU A 73 -7.67 -1.15 5.80
C LEU A 73 -8.03 -2.29 4.87
N ILE A 74 -7.05 -2.88 4.20
CA ILE A 74 -7.31 -3.93 3.21
C ILE A 74 -8.03 -5.17 3.79
N PRO A 75 -7.56 -5.83 4.87
CA PRO A 75 -8.28 -6.95 5.48
C PRO A 75 -9.65 -6.54 6.03
N ILE A 76 -9.81 -5.31 6.53
CA ILE A 76 -11.11 -4.77 6.95
C ILE A 76 -12.09 -4.70 5.76
N THR A 77 -11.62 -4.18 4.62
CA THR A 77 -12.44 -4.04 3.41
C THR A 77 -12.92 -5.41 2.91
N ILE A 78 -12.05 -6.42 3.01
CA ILE A 78 -12.37 -7.81 2.65
C ILE A 78 -13.39 -8.39 3.63
N LEU A 79 -13.19 -8.23 4.94
CA LEU A 79 -14.15 -8.68 5.95
C LEU A 79 -15.56 -8.11 5.69
N ILE A 80 -15.64 -6.82 5.36
CA ILE A 80 -16.90 -6.16 5.02
C ILE A 80 -17.50 -6.71 3.72
N LEU A 81 -16.68 -6.89 2.68
CA LEU A 81 -17.13 -7.40 1.38
C LEU A 81 -17.69 -8.83 1.51
N PHE A 82 -17.02 -9.71 2.27
CA PHE A 82 -17.48 -11.08 2.49
C PHE A 82 -18.72 -11.18 3.37
N ARG A 83 -18.87 -10.30 4.36
CA ARG A 83 -20.09 -10.23 5.19
C ARG A 83 -21.34 -9.87 4.38
N LYS A 84 -21.19 -9.17 3.25
CA LYS A 84 -22.32 -8.78 2.39
C LYS A 84 -22.73 -9.86 1.37
N SER A 85 -21.92 -10.90 1.22
CA SER A 85 -22.14 -12.00 0.28
C SER A 85 -22.74 -13.26 0.94
N GLN A 86 -22.93 -13.25 2.26
CA GLN A 86 -23.69 -14.25 3.01
C GLN A 86 -25.05 -13.68 3.40
#